data_AF-A0A2T0BHJ9-F1
#
_entry.id   AF-A0A2T0BHJ9-F1
#
_cell.length_a   1.000
_cell.length_b   1.000
_cell.length_c   1.000
_cell.angle_alpha   90.00
_cell.angle_beta   90.00
_cell.angle_gamma   90.00
#
_symmetry.space_group_name_H-M   'P 1'
#
loop_
_entity.id
_entity.type
_entity.pdbx_description
1 polymer ?
#
loop_
_entity_poly.entity_id
_entity_poly.type
_entity_poly.pdbx_seq_one_letter_code
_entity_poly.pdbx_strand_id
1 'polypeptide(L)'
;MKRIKTYIAMAVTGLMILSFAGCNLIERTEESVQNTVYAKVGSTKITKGDVDKALKQYLDQYETQYGEDFETNSAVTDQLKELRQQQVDGLVDNEVIYQSAAELEVTPTDEEIQTQVDERITYYKEALETDEAYKTWLEGNGYDETSIIEFLKKQVVISMTVDKMLEGVEVTDEDIQSDYDSKKDTTYTAAAGADVTHLLFTPETDAEGTVVEGADEAALARAQEARTKVLAGATISDLATSDEYKDHSQYEDLGRVSFEGVSESGSSMVQEFTDGFKSLPAGQISEPVKTSFGYHLILVSTIYPDSAVTPLDDTLKETIKAELLQTKQEEAYTTKLEELKTNIKVKLYEDRI
;
A
#
# COMPACT_ATOMS: atom_id res chain seq x y z
N MET A 1 -74.98 -52.21 13.19
CA MET A 1 -76.14 -51.96 14.08
C MET A 1 -75.64 -51.34 15.38
N LYS A 2 -76.30 -50.25 15.83
CA LYS A 2 -76.32 -49.64 17.19
C LYS A 2 -74.96 -49.13 17.72
N ARG A 3 -74.62 -47.83 17.70
CA ARG A 3 -75.19 -46.65 18.42
C ARG A 3 -75.52 -46.90 19.89
N ILE A 4 -74.70 -46.35 20.79
CA ILE A 4 -75.11 -45.83 22.10
C ILE A 4 -74.50 -44.42 22.26
N LYS A 5 -75.34 -43.49 22.70
CA LYS A 5 -75.04 -42.07 22.93
C LYS A 5 -74.90 -41.80 24.44
N THR A 6 -74.12 -40.75 24.77
CA THR A 6 -74.33 -39.72 25.84
C THR A 6 -74.17 -40.11 27.32
N TYR A 7 -73.70 -39.31 28.30
CA TYR A 7 -73.50 -37.85 28.52
C TYR A 7 -72.42 -37.58 29.64
N ILE A 8 -71.74 -36.42 29.55
CA ILE A 8 -71.38 -35.41 30.59
C ILE A 8 -70.58 -35.82 31.86
N ALA A 9 -69.41 -35.20 32.05
CA ALA A 9 -69.08 -34.43 33.27
C ALA A 9 -67.91 -33.45 33.01
N MET A 10 -68.20 -32.16 33.16
CA MET A 10 -67.24 -31.04 33.18
C MET A 10 -66.39 -31.07 34.45
N ALA A 11 -65.10 -30.70 34.33
CA ALA A 11 -64.43 -29.87 35.33
C ALA A 11 -63.39 -29.00 34.62
N VAL A 12 -63.82 -27.79 34.26
CA VAL A 12 -62.97 -26.67 33.84
C VAL A 12 -62.21 -26.20 35.08
N THR A 13 -60.88 -26.09 34.98
CA THR A 13 -60.13 -25.11 35.78
C THR A 13 -59.18 -24.41 34.82
N GLY A 14 -59.53 -23.17 34.49
CA GLY A 14 -58.81 -22.37 33.52
C GLY A 14 -57.51 -21.82 34.08
N LEU A 15 -56.53 -21.70 33.18
CA LEU A 15 -55.48 -20.71 33.25
C LEU A 15 -55.30 -20.15 31.83
N MET A 16 -56.05 -19.09 31.57
CA MET A 16 -55.93 -18.25 30.39
C MET A 16 -54.81 -17.25 30.69
N ILE A 17 -53.59 -17.46 30.16
CA ILE A 17 -52.50 -16.48 30.20
C ILE A 17 -51.71 -16.50 28.87
N LEU A 18 -51.86 -15.38 28.14
CA LEU A 18 -50.94 -14.72 27.20
C LEU A 18 -50.62 -15.36 25.85
N SER A 19 -51.56 -15.17 24.92
CA SER A 19 -51.25 -14.75 23.55
C SER A 19 -50.76 -13.29 23.55
N PHE A 20 -49.44 -13.06 23.61
CA PHE A 20 -48.79 -11.80 23.21
C PHE A 20 -47.37 -12.09 22.69
N ALA A 21 -47.02 -11.40 21.59
CA ALA A 21 -45.71 -11.32 20.94
C ALA A 21 -45.28 -12.48 20.02
N GLY A 22 -46.09 -12.76 18.99
CA GLY A 22 -45.53 -13.11 17.70
C GLY A 22 -45.05 -11.83 16.99
N CYS A 23 -43.74 -11.59 17.01
CA CYS A 23 -42.95 -10.81 16.05
C CYS A 23 -41.45 -10.98 16.35
N ASN A 24 -40.74 -11.68 15.44
CA ASN A 24 -39.28 -11.69 15.22
C ASN A 24 -38.35 -12.34 16.25
N LEU A 25 -38.39 -13.67 16.35
CA LEU A 25 -37.16 -14.45 16.57
C LEU A 25 -37.27 -15.79 15.83
N ILE A 26 -37.26 -15.73 14.50
CA ILE A 26 -36.88 -16.88 13.69
C ILE A 26 -35.37 -16.74 13.55
N GLU A 27 -34.59 -17.61 14.21
CA GLU A 27 -33.17 -17.75 13.90
C GLU A 27 -33.04 -18.03 12.40
N ARG A 28 -32.40 -17.10 11.68
CA ARG A 28 -32.15 -17.27 10.25
C ARG A 28 -31.18 -18.43 10.09
N THR A 29 -31.44 -19.32 9.15
CA THR A 29 -30.46 -20.36 8.79
C THR A 29 -29.16 -19.69 8.34
N GLU A 30 -28.02 -20.35 8.52
CA GLU A 30 -26.71 -19.87 8.05
C GLU A 30 -26.75 -19.51 6.56
N GLU A 31 -27.39 -20.34 5.74
CA GLU A 31 -27.67 -20.07 4.33
C GLU A 31 -28.48 -18.77 4.13
N SER A 32 -29.48 -18.51 4.96
CA SER A 32 -30.25 -17.26 4.89
C SER A 32 -29.38 -16.06 5.24
N VAL A 33 -28.48 -16.18 6.22
CA VAL A 33 -27.54 -15.12 6.61
C VAL A 33 -26.59 -14.80 5.45
N GLN A 34 -25.99 -15.83 4.85
CA GLN A 34 -25.07 -15.66 3.71
C GLN A 34 -25.75 -15.05 2.47
N ASN A 35 -27.03 -15.34 2.26
CA ASN A 35 -27.85 -14.73 1.19
C ASN A 35 -28.30 -13.28 1.47
N THR A 36 -27.87 -12.66 2.57
CA THR A 36 -28.19 -11.25 2.85
C THR A 36 -27.58 -10.36 1.77
N VAL A 37 -28.43 -9.59 1.09
CA VAL A 37 -28.02 -8.73 -0.03
C VAL A 37 -27.47 -7.41 0.51
N TYR A 38 -26.18 -7.18 0.27
CA TYR A 38 -25.46 -5.95 0.62
C TYR A 38 -25.51 -4.92 -0.49
N ALA A 39 -25.50 -5.34 -1.76
CA ALA A 39 -25.70 -4.45 -2.90
C ALA A 39 -26.45 -5.12 -4.05
N LYS A 40 -26.99 -4.31 -4.95
CA LYS A 40 -27.50 -4.73 -6.26
C LYS A 40 -26.84 -3.91 -7.35
N VAL A 41 -26.39 -4.59 -8.40
CA VAL A 41 -25.81 -4.00 -9.61
C VAL A 41 -26.65 -4.49 -10.78
N GLY A 42 -27.58 -3.65 -11.25
CA GLY A 42 -28.63 -4.08 -12.16
C GLY A 42 -29.49 -5.21 -11.55
N SER A 43 -29.47 -6.39 -12.16
CA SER A 43 -30.12 -7.61 -11.64
C SER A 43 -29.23 -8.45 -10.72
N THR A 44 -27.90 -8.26 -10.76
CA THR A 44 -26.94 -9.01 -9.95
C THR A 44 -27.02 -8.55 -8.50
N LYS A 45 -26.95 -9.49 -7.56
CA LYS A 45 -26.90 -9.22 -6.12
C LYS A 45 -25.50 -9.52 -5.63
N ILE A 46 -24.94 -8.61 -4.84
CA ILE A 46 -23.75 -8.85 -4.03
C ILE A 46 -24.25 -9.18 -2.62
N THR A 47 -23.88 -10.35 -2.12
CA THR A 47 -24.36 -10.91 -0.86
C THR A 47 -23.26 -10.95 0.20
N LYS A 48 -23.65 -11.17 1.47
CA LYS A 48 -22.69 -11.46 2.55
C LYS A 48 -21.77 -12.62 2.18
N GLY A 49 -22.30 -13.68 1.57
CA GLY A 49 -21.51 -14.83 1.14
C GLY A 49 -20.45 -14.51 0.11
N ASP A 50 -20.74 -13.62 -0.84
CA ASP A 50 -19.75 -13.18 -1.83
C ASP A 50 -18.61 -12.40 -1.14
N VAL A 51 -18.95 -11.56 -0.17
CA VAL A 51 -18.00 -10.73 0.59
C VAL A 51 -17.16 -11.57 1.54
N ASP A 52 -17.78 -12.44 2.34
CA ASP A 52 -17.07 -13.30 3.28
C ASP A 52 -16.16 -14.29 2.52
N LYS A 53 -16.60 -14.78 1.34
CA LYS A 53 -15.73 -15.58 0.46
C LYS A 53 -14.49 -14.80 0.02
N ALA A 54 -14.67 -13.55 -0.43
CA ALA A 54 -13.56 -12.70 -0.86
C ALA A 54 -12.61 -12.34 0.31
N LEU A 55 -13.14 -12.25 1.53
CA LEU A 55 -12.38 -11.93 2.74
C LEU A 55 -11.90 -13.16 3.52
N LYS A 56 -12.04 -14.37 2.99
CA LYS A 56 -11.83 -15.62 3.75
C LYS A 56 -10.53 -15.63 4.56
N GLN A 57 -9.40 -15.35 3.92
CA GLN A 57 -8.08 -15.33 4.58
C GLN A 57 -8.04 -14.35 5.76
N TYR A 58 -8.63 -13.16 5.60
CA TYR A 58 -8.71 -12.16 6.66
C TYR A 58 -9.62 -12.64 7.79
N LEU A 59 -10.83 -13.13 7.47
CA LEU A 59 -11.77 -13.60 8.48
C LEU A 59 -11.20 -14.79 9.28
N ASP A 60 -10.51 -15.74 8.63
CA ASP A 60 -9.83 -16.85 9.30
C ASP A 60 -8.73 -16.36 10.27
N GLN A 61 -8.01 -15.30 9.90
CA GLN A 61 -7.01 -14.66 10.78
C GLN A 61 -7.66 -14.01 11.99
N TYR A 62 -8.77 -13.29 11.81
CA TYR A 62 -9.52 -12.71 12.92
C TYR A 62 -10.08 -13.79 13.84
N GLU A 63 -10.63 -14.87 13.29
CA GLU A 63 -11.10 -16.03 14.07
C GLU A 63 -9.96 -16.64 14.89
N THR A 64 -8.77 -16.81 14.29
CA THR A 64 -7.58 -17.33 14.99
C THR A 64 -7.15 -16.43 16.16
N GLN A 65 -7.23 -15.11 15.98
CA GLN A 65 -6.76 -14.14 16.97
C GLN A 65 -7.80 -13.86 18.08
N TYR A 66 -9.09 -13.86 17.74
CA TYR A 66 -10.17 -13.38 18.62
C TYR A 66 -11.20 -14.47 19.00
N GLY A 67 -11.08 -15.67 18.43
CA GLY A 67 -11.98 -16.82 18.65
C GLY A 67 -13.16 -16.87 17.67
N GLU A 68 -13.93 -17.96 17.72
CA GLU A 68 -15.10 -18.21 16.83
C GLU A 68 -16.15 -17.09 16.88
N ASP A 69 -16.30 -16.41 18.02
CA ASP A 69 -17.26 -15.31 18.21
C ASP A 69 -16.73 -13.92 17.78
N PHE A 70 -15.62 -13.85 17.03
CA PHE A 70 -14.94 -12.59 16.66
C PHE A 70 -15.86 -11.57 15.99
N GLU A 71 -16.88 -12.01 15.24
CA GLU A 71 -17.83 -11.12 14.58
C GLU A 71 -18.60 -10.23 15.57
N THR A 72 -18.79 -10.70 16.80
CA THR A 72 -19.48 -9.97 17.88
C THR A 72 -18.53 -9.32 18.88
N ASN A 73 -17.22 -9.48 18.67
CA ASN A 73 -16.21 -8.95 19.56
C ASN A 73 -16.08 -7.43 19.37
N SER A 74 -16.51 -6.68 20.38
CA SER A 74 -16.50 -5.20 20.37
C SER A 74 -15.14 -4.57 20.11
N ALA A 75 -14.03 -5.30 20.27
CA ALA A 75 -12.70 -4.80 19.97
C ALA A 75 -12.45 -4.63 18.45
N VAL A 76 -13.17 -5.38 17.61
CA VAL A 76 -12.92 -5.45 16.16
C VAL A 76 -14.16 -5.22 15.31
N THR A 77 -15.36 -5.12 15.89
CA THR A 77 -16.62 -4.97 15.14
C THR A 77 -16.58 -3.81 14.14
N ASP A 78 -16.07 -2.64 14.52
CA ASP A 78 -15.97 -1.49 13.61
C ASP A 78 -14.97 -1.74 12.46
N GLN A 79 -13.83 -2.36 12.76
CA GLN A 79 -12.83 -2.72 11.74
C GLN A 79 -13.36 -3.75 10.75
N LEU A 80 -14.10 -4.76 11.23
CA LEU A 80 -14.76 -5.76 10.38
C LEU A 80 -15.83 -5.13 9.49
N LYS A 81 -16.57 -4.16 10.03
CA LYS A 81 -17.57 -3.42 9.24
C LYS A 81 -16.90 -2.61 8.12
N GLU A 82 -15.84 -1.87 8.43
CA GLU A 82 -15.08 -1.11 7.43
C GLU A 82 -14.47 -2.03 6.37
N LEU A 83 -13.86 -3.15 6.78
CA LEU A 83 -13.31 -4.14 5.86
C LEU A 83 -14.37 -4.72 4.92
N ARG A 84 -15.54 -5.07 5.45
CA ARG A 84 -16.67 -5.57 4.65
C ARG A 84 -17.21 -4.50 3.71
N GLN A 85 -17.33 -3.25 4.16
CA GLN A 85 -17.75 -2.13 3.32
C GLN A 85 -16.81 -1.96 2.13
N GLN A 86 -15.50 -1.91 2.37
CA GLN A 86 -14.49 -1.83 1.30
C GLN A 86 -14.60 -3.00 0.32
N GLN A 87 -14.80 -4.21 0.82
CA GLN A 87 -14.98 -5.38 -0.05
C GLN A 87 -16.28 -5.33 -0.87
N VAL A 88 -17.38 -4.84 -0.28
CA VAL A 88 -18.63 -4.62 -1.00
C VAL A 88 -18.43 -3.62 -2.13
N ASP A 89 -17.78 -2.49 -1.85
CA ASP A 89 -17.51 -1.45 -2.85
C ASP A 89 -16.68 -2.01 -4.01
N GLY A 90 -15.60 -2.74 -3.72
CA GLY A 90 -14.78 -3.38 -4.76
C GLY A 90 -15.53 -4.44 -5.58
N LEU A 91 -16.43 -5.23 -4.97
CA LEU A 91 -17.26 -6.20 -5.70
C LEU A 91 -18.31 -5.51 -6.57
N VAL A 92 -18.89 -4.41 -6.09
CA VAL A 92 -19.82 -3.57 -6.84
C VAL A 92 -19.12 -2.95 -8.04
N ASP A 93 -17.95 -2.36 -7.85
CA ASP A 93 -17.17 -1.72 -8.90
C ASP A 93 -16.80 -2.72 -10.01
N ASN A 94 -16.29 -3.89 -9.64
CA ASN A 94 -15.98 -4.97 -10.57
C ASN A 94 -17.21 -5.45 -11.34
N GLU A 95 -18.35 -5.59 -10.68
CA GLU A 95 -19.60 -6.00 -11.34
C GLU A 95 -20.11 -4.92 -12.30
N VAL A 96 -20.01 -3.65 -11.93
CA VAL A 96 -20.38 -2.51 -12.79
C VAL A 96 -19.51 -2.49 -14.04
N ILE A 97 -18.19 -2.58 -13.89
CA ILE A 97 -17.25 -2.57 -15.01
C ILE A 97 -17.52 -3.78 -15.92
N TYR A 98 -17.67 -4.97 -15.35
CA TYR A 98 -17.98 -6.18 -16.12
C TYR A 98 -19.27 -6.06 -16.93
N GLN A 99 -20.36 -5.56 -16.34
CA GLN A 99 -21.63 -5.35 -17.04
C GLN A 99 -21.54 -4.26 -18.11
N SER A 100 -20.58 -3.34 -18.00
CA SER A 100 -20.39 -2.22 -18.93
C SER A 100 -19.56 -2.58 -20.16
N ALA A 101 -18.91 -3.75 -20.19
CA ALA A 101 -18.00 -4.16 -21.28
C ALA A 101 -18.65 -4.00 -22.67
N ALA A 102 -19.86 -4.53 -22.85
CA ALA A 102 -20.56 -4.47 -24.14
C ALA A 102 -20.98 -3.04 -24.54
N GLU A 103 -21.36 -2.19 -23.56
CA GLU A 103 -21.68 -0.77 -23.82
C GLU A 103 -20.45 0.02 -24.26
N LEU A 104 -19.27 -0.35 -23.74
CA LEU A 104 -17.98 0.23 -24.08
C LEU A 104 -17.30 -0.44 -25.28
N GLU A 105 -18.02 -1.29 -26.03
CA GLU A 105 -17.52 -1.99 -27.21
C GLU A 105 -16.36 -2.97 -26.93
N VAL A 106 -16.26 -3.47 -25.69
CA VAL A 106 -15.31 -4.50 -25.27
C VAL A 106 -15.94 -5.88 -25.43
N THR A 107 -15.62 -6.54 -26.55
CA THR A 107 -16.17 -7.86 -26.91
C THR A 107 -15.07 -8.87 -27.24
N PRO A 108 -14.26 -9.30 -26.25
CA PRO A 108 -13.22 -10.31 -26.48
C PRO A 108 -13.82 -11.67 -26.86
N THR A 109 -13.09 -12.40 -27.68
CA THR A 109 -13.40 -13.79 -28.03
C THR A 109 -13.05 -14.72 -26.88
N ASP A 110 -13.68 -15.90 -26.85
CA ASP A 110 -13.36 -16.93 -25.86
C ASP A 110 -11.88 -17.34 -25.89
N GLU A 111 -11.25 -17.31 -27.08
CA GLU A 111 -9.82 -17.61 -27.27
C GLU A 111 -8.91 -16.55 -26.63
N GLU A 112 -9.22 -15.26 -26.80
CA GLU A 112 -8.49 -14.16 -26.17
C GLU A 112 -8.61 -14.22 -24.65
N ILE A 113 -9.82 -14.47 -24.14
CA ILE A 113 -10.03 -14.64 -22.70
C ILE A 113 -9.21 -15.83 -22.19
N GLN A 114 -9.30 -16.97 -22.86
CA GLN A 114 -8.62 -18.19 -22.41
C GLN A 114 -7.10 -18.02 -22.41
N THR A 115 -6.53 -17.33 -23.41
CA THR A 115 -5.09 -17.05 -23.47
C THR A 115 -4.64 -16.26 -22.24
N GLN A 116 -5.32 -15.17 -21.89
CA GLN A 116 -4.95 -14.40 -20.69
C GLN A 116 -5.19 -15.16 -19.38
N VAL A 117 -6.22 -16.02 -19.33
CA VAL A 117 -6.45 -16.88 -18.17
C VAL A 117 -5.29 -17.87 -18.01
N ASP A 118 -4.87 -18.52 -19.09
CA ASP A 118 -3.77 -19.49 -19.07
C ASP A 118 -2.45 -18.83 -18.66
N GLU A 119 -2.18 -17.60 -19.13
CA GLU A 119 -1.01 -16.80 -18.71
C GLU A 119 -1.04 -16.49 -17.21
N ARG A 120 -2.19 -16.07 -16.66
CA ARG A 120 -2.34 -15.81 -15.21
C ARG A 120 -2.20 -17.08 -14.37
N ILE A 121 -2.78 -18.20 -14.82
CA ILE A 121 -2.63 -19.49 -14.14
C ILE A 121 -1.17 -19.94 -14.16
N THR A 122 -0.48 -19.76 -15.29
CA THR A 122 0.95 -20.08 -15.43
C THR A 122 1.77 -19.23 -14.45
N TYR A 123 1.52 -17.93 -14.40
CA TYR A 123 2.16 -17.02 -13.44
C TYR A 123 1.98 -17.48 -11.99
N TYR A 124 0.76 -17.84 -11.57
CA TYR A 124 0.53 -18.33 -10.21
C TYR A 124 1.26 -19.64 -9.91
N LYS A 125 1.32 -20.57 -10.87
CA LYS A 125 2.03 -21.84 -10.71
C LYS A 125 3.54 -21.66 -10.62
N GLU A 126 4.10 -20.77 -11.43
CA GLU A 126 5.52 -20.44 -11.38
C GLU A 126 5.89 -19.76 -10.06
N ALA A 127 5.07 -18.81 -9.59
CA ALA A 127 5.30 -18.10 -8.33
C ALA A 127 5.22 -19.01 -7.09
N LEU A 128 4.41 -20.07 -7.15
CA LEU A 128 4.22 -21.02 -6.03
C LEU A 128 5.13 -22.26 -6.14
N GLU A 129 5.95 -22.34 -7.19
CA GLU A 129 6.97 -23.37 -7.48
C GLU A 129 6.47 -24.82 -7.65
N THR A 130 5.36 -25.21 -7.01
CA THR A 130 4.83 -26.58 -7.01
C THR A 130 3.31 -26.61 -7.17
N ASP A 131 2.81 -27.67 -7.84
CA ASP A 131 1.37 -27.88 -8.02
C ASP A 131 0.63 -28.03 -6.68
N GLU A 132 1.27 -28.61 -5.66
CA GLU A 132 0.67 -28.77 -4.33
C GLU A 132 0.55 -27.43 -3.59
N ALA A 133 1.55 -26.55 -3.72
CA ALA A 133 1.47 -25.20 -3.18
C ALA A 133 0.39 -24.37 -3.89
N TYR A 134 0.27 -24.50 -5.22
CA TYR A 134 -0.82 -23.88 -5.99
C TYR A 134 -2.20 -24.37 -5.54
N LYS A 135 -2.38 -25.68 -5.37
CA LYS A 135 -3.64 -26.24 -4.89
C LYS A 135 -3.97 -25.78 -3.47
N THR A 136 -2.99 -25.76 -2.57
CA THR A 136 -3.14 -25.25 -1.20
C THR A 136 -3.53 -23.77 -1.20
N TRP A 137 -2.92 -22.98 -2.08
CA TRP A 137 -3.24 -21.57 -2.24
C TRP A 137 -4.68 -21.37 -2.74
N LEU A 138 -5.13 -22.15 -3.73
CA LEU A 138 -6.52 -22.10 -4.20
C LEU A 138 -7.50 -22.37 -3.05
N GLU A 139 -7.31 -23.48 -2.34
CA GLU A 139 -8.17 -23.87 -1.22
C GLU A 139 -8.19 -22.80 -0.11
N GLY A 140 -7.01 -22.25 0.24
CA GLY A 140 -6.88 -21.16 1.21
C GLY A 140 -7.59 -19.87 0.81
N ASN A 141 -7.72 -19.60 -0.48
CA ASN A 141 -8.45 -18.45 -1.03
C ASN A 141 -9.91 -18.78 -1.41
N GLY A 142 -10.40 -19.98 -1.07
CA GLY A 142 -11.79 -20.37 -1.32
C GLY A 142 -12.09 -20.71 -2.79
N TYR A 143 -11.07 -21.11 -3.55
CA TYR A 143 -11.18 -21.54 -4.94
C TYR A 143 -10.86 -23.02 -5.12
N ASP A 144 -11.41 -23.57 -6.19
CA ASP A 144 -10.95 -24.77 -6.86
C ASP A 144 -10.53 -24.41 -8.30
N GLU A 145 -10.04 -25.38 -9.07
CA GLU A 145 -9.58 -25.16 -10.45
C GLU A 145 -10.68 -24.60 -11.36
N THR A 146 -11.94 -24.97 -11.15
CA THR A 146 -13.04 -24.49 -12.01
C THR A 146 -13.40 -23.05 -11.67
N SER A 147 -13.59 -22.77 -10.38
CA SER A 147 -13.99 -21.46 -9.88
C SER A 147 -12.91 -20.40 -10.02
N ILE A 148 -11.61 -20.75 -9.93
CA ILE A 148 -10.54 -19.78 -10.23
C ILE A 148 -10.54 -19.41 -11.71
N ILE A 149 -10.75 -20.38 -12.62
CA ILE A 149 -10.84 -20.11 -14.06
C ILE A 149 -12.03 -19.19 -14.35
N GLU A 150 -13.21 -19.47 -13.79
CA GLU A 150 -14.39 -18.61 -13.96
C GLU A 150 -14.17 -17.20 -13.41
N PHE A 151 -13.53 -17.09 -12.24
CA PHE A 151 -13.13 -15.80 -11.68
C PHE A 151 -12.18 -15.04 -12.61
N LEU A 152 -11.12 -15.70 -13.09
CA LEU A 152 -10.13 -15.07 -13.97
C LEU A 152 -10.73 -14.65 -15.31
N LYS A 153 -11.65 -15.43 -15.89
CA LYS A 153 -12.37 -15.03 -17.11
C LYS A 153 -13.08 -13.70 -16.92
N LYS A 154 -13.76 -13.52 -15.80
CA LYS A 154 -14.41 -12.25 -15.45
C LYS A 154 -13.38 -11.13 -15.25
N GLN A 155 -12.28 -11.41 -14.56
CA GLN A 155 -11.21 -10.43 -14.33
C GLN A 155 -10.49 -9.99 -15.62
N VAL A 156 -10.38 -10.86 -16.62
CA VAL A 156 -9.83 -10.50 -17.94
C VAL A 156 -10.75 -9.49 -18.63
N VAL A 157 -12.07 -9.75 -18.67
CA VAL A 157 -13.03 -8.82 -19.26
C VAL A 157 -13.04 -7.47 -18.52
N ILE A 158 -12.98 -7.49 -17.18
CA ILE A 158 -12.87 -6.28 -16.37
C ILE A 158 -11.60 -5.50 -16.73
N SER A 159 -10.45 -6.18 -16.79
CA SER A 159 -9.16 -5.55 -17.16
C SER A 159 -9.24 -4.86 -18.52
N MET A 160 -9.74 -5.54 -19.55
CA MET A 160 -9.89 -4.98 -20.90
C MET A 160 -10.89 -3.81 -20.91
N THR A 161 -11.90 -3.85 -20.04
CA THR A 161 -12.87 -2.75 -19.90
C THR A 161 -12.26 -1.55 -19.21
N VAL A 162 -11.41 -1.74 -18.20
CA VAL A 162 -10.63 -0.66 -17.59
C VAL A 162 -9.68 -0.04 -18.61
N ASP A 163 -8.97 -0.84 -19.41
CA ASP A 163 -8.11 -0.34 -20.49
C ASP A 163 -8.90 0.53 -21.46
N LYS A 164 -10.13 0.11 -21.81
CA LYS A 164 -11.05 0.89 -22.64
C LYS A 164 -11.54 2.17 -21.96
N MET A 165 -11.82 2.15 -20.65
CA MET A 165 -12.20 3.34 -19.89
C MET A 165 -11.09 4.40 -19.88
N LEU A 166 -9.82 3.96 -19.94
CA LEU A 166 -8.64 4.81 -19.91
C LEU A 166 -8.06 5.10 -21.30
N GLU A 167 -8.69 4.59 -22.37
CA GLU A 167 -8.26 4.83 -23.74
C GLU A 167 -8.29 6.33 -24.07
N GLY A 168 -7.17 6.87 -24.55
CA GLY A 168 -7.01 8.28 -24.88
C GLY A 168 -6.64 9.18 -23.69
N VAL A 169 -6.45 8.62 -22.49
CA VAL A 169 -5.81 9.37 -21.39
C VAL A 169 -4.33 9.52 -21.69
N GLU A 170 -3.92 10.75 -22.01
CA GLU A 170 -2.56 11.08 -22.38
C GLU A 170 -2.07 12.33 -21.63
N VAL A 171 -0.75 12.43 -21.50
CA VAL A 171 -0.06 13.61 -20.99
C VAL A 171 0.64 14.29 -22.14
N THR A 172 0.31 15.56 -22.36
CA THR A 172 0.90 16.40 -23.38
C THR A 172 2.11 17.16 -22.83
N ASP A 173 2.97 17.66 -23.72
CA ASP A 173 4.07 18.55 -23.32
C ASP A 173 3.57 19.83 -22.61
N GLU A 174 2.36 20.30 -22.94
CA GLU A 174 1.72 21.45 -22.28
C GLU A 174 1.34 21.13 -20.83
N ASP A 175 0.83 19.91 -20.57
CA ASP A 175 0.55 19.46 -19.20
C ASP A 175 1.83 19.41 -18.36
N ILE A 176 2.91 18.85 -18.91
CA ILE A 176 4.22 18.75 -18.23
C ILE A 176 4.76 20.15 -17.94
N GLN A 177 4.72 21.04 -18.92
CA GLN A 177 5.19 22.41 -18.76
C GLN A 177 4.37 23.17 -17.71
N SER A 178 3.05 23.02 -17.73
CA SER A 178 2.14 23.65 -16.76
C SER A 178 2.39 23.14 -15.34
N ASP A 179 2.55 21.82 -15.17
CA ASP A 179 2.84 21.23 -13.86
C ASP A 179 4.18 21.73 -13.32
N TYR A 180 5.22 21.68 -14.15
CA TYR A 180 6.54 22.24 -13.84
C TYR A 180 6.46 23.71 -13.46
N ASP A 181 5.82 24.56 -14.27
CA ASP A 181 5.72 25.99 -14.00
C ASP A 181 4.97 26.32 -12.71
N SER A 182 3.97 25.50 -12.35
CA SER A 182 3.19 25.68 -11.12
C SER A 182 3.97 25.31 -9.86
N LYS A 183 4.94 24.40 -9.97
CA LYS A 183 5.72 23.83 -8.86
C LYS A 183 7.19 24.27 -8.86
N LYS A 184 7.66 25.01 -9.87
CA LYS A 184 9.09 25.31 -10.05
C LYS A 184 9.72 26.01 -8.85
N ASP A 185 8.99 26.94 -8.24
CA ASP A 185 9.52 27.79 -7.16
C ASP A 185 9.46 27.07 -5.79
N THR A 186 8.81 25.91 -5.71
CA THR A 186 8.60 25.16 -4.45
C THR A 186 9.22 23.77 -4.50
N THR A 187 8.88 22.99 -5.51
CA THR A 187 9.24 21.56 -5.63
C THR A 187 10.48 21.38 -6.49
N TYR A 188 10.59 22.12 -7.60
CA TYR A 188 11.72 22.03 -8.52
C TYR A 188 12.74 23.14 -8.31
N THR A 189 12.93 23.59 -7.07
CA THR A 189 14.01 24.50 -6.68
C THR A 189 14.90 23.83 -5.66
N ALA A 190 16.13 23.55 -6.06
CA ALA A 190 17.14 23.06 -5.14
C ALA A 190 17.75 24.23 -4.36
N ALA A 191 17.68 24.16 -3.03
CA ALA A 191 18.20 25.20 -2.14
C ALA A 191 19.73 25.33 -2.24
N ALA A 192 20.27 26.53 -2.00
CA ALA A 192 21.71 26.75 -1.85
C ALA A 192 22.31 25.71 -0.87
N GLY A 193 23.48 25.16 -1.19
CA GLY A 193 24.04 24.03 -0.46
C GLY A 193 25.35 23.51 -1.05
N ALA A 194 25.65 22.25 -0.77
CA ALA A 194 26.84 21.58 -1.24
C ALA A 194 26.58 20.09 -1.47
N ASP A 195 27.32 19.48 -2.39
CA ASP A 195 27.40 18.02 -2.47
C ASP A 195 28.30 17.52 -1.34
N VAL A 196 27.75 16.68 -0.46
CA VAL A 196 28.38 16.27 0.79
C VAL A 196 28.50 14.75 0.85
N THR A 197 29.72 14.28 1.08
CA THR A 197 30.00 12.89 1.43
C THR A 197 30.62 12.86 2.82
N HIS A 198 30.31 11.89 3.66
CA HIS A 198 30.95 11.78 4.96
C HIS A 198 31.35 10.37 5.37
N LEU A 199 32.27 10.32 6.33
CA LEU A 199 32.69 9.12 7.03
C LEU A 199 32.50 9.34 8.53
N LEU A 200 31.55 8.62 9.13
CA LEU A 200 31.24 8.69 10.55
C LEU A 200 32.04 7.63 11.32
N PHE A 201 32.75 8.05 12.36
CA PHE A 201 33.40 7.20 13.34
C PHE A 201 32.61 7.23 14.66
N THR A 202 31.92 6.14 14.95
CA THR A 202 31.07 6.01 16.14
C THR A 202 31.90 5.47 17.32
N PRO A 203 31.89 6.13 18.49
CA PRO A 203 32.49 5.57 19.71
C PRO A 203 31.84 4.22 20.07
N GLU A 204 32.66 3.25 20.46
CA GLU A 204 32.16 1.96 20.95
C GLU A 204 31.33 2.16 22.23
N THR A 205 30.21 1.43 22.32
CA THR A 205 29.31 1.43 23.48
C THR A 205 29.20 0.05 24.10
N ASP A 206 28.91 -0.01 25.39
CA ASP A 206 28.53 -1.25 26.06
C ASP A 206 27.12 -1.73 25.64
N ALA A 207 26.67 -2.85 26.21
CA ALA A 207 25.37 -3.45 25.88
C ALA A 207 24.18 -2.57 26.28
N GLU A 208 24.41 -1.63 27.20
CA GLU A 208 23.45 -0.65 27.69
C GLU A 208 23.47 0.66 26.88
N GLY A 209 24.37 0.78 25.90
CA GLY A 209 24.50 1.96 25.04
C GLY A 209 25.34 3.09 25.62
N THR A 210 26.10 2.84 26.69
CA THR A 210 27.02 3.80 27.30
C THR A 210 28.36 3.74 26.57
N VAL A 211 28.93 4.91 26.22
CA VAL A 211 30.26 4.98 25.58
C VAL A 211 31.31 4.38 26.50
N VAL A 212 32.07 3.41 25.98
CA VAL A 212 33.16 2.74 26.69
C VAL A 212 34.28 3.76 27.00
N GLU A 213 34.91 3.63 28.17
CA GLU A 213 36.02 4.49 28.57
C GLU A 213 37.13 4.50 27.50
N GLY A 214 37.49 5.70 27.01
CA GLY A 214 38.51 5.89 25.96
C GLY A 214 38.01 5.70 24.53
N ALA A 215 36.76 5.24 24.33
CA ALA A 215 36.23 4.99 22.98
C ALA A 215 35.96 6.28 22.19
N ASP A 216 35.62 7.37 22.87
CA ASP A 216 35.44 8.68 22.24
C ASP A 216 36.76 9.22 21.68
N GLU A 217 37.82 9.18 22.49
CA GLU A 217 39.17 9.56 22.09
C GLU A 217 39.70 8.64 20.97
N ALA A 218 39.37 7.36 21.01
CA ALA A 218 39.73 6.41 19.97
C ALA A 218 38.99 6.67 18.64
N ALA A 219 37.72 7.08 18.69
CA ALA A 219 36.97 7.49 17.50
C ALA A 219 37.55 8.77 16.89
N LEU A 220 37.88 9.77 17.72
CA LEU A 220 38.56 11.00 17.28
C LEU A 220 39.91 10.69 16.63
N ALA A 221 40.73 9.84 17.25
CA ALA A 221 42.04 9.47 16.71
C ALA A 221 41.93 8.79 15.34
N ARG A 222 40.98 7.88 15.17
CA ARG A 222 40.70 7.23 13.87
C ARG A 222 40.27 8.26 12.81
N ALA A 223 39.39 9.20 13.16
CA ALA A 223 38.99 10.26 12.25
C ALA A 223 40.18 11.16 11.84
N GLN A 224 41.07 11.52 12.77
CA GLN A 224 42.27 12.30 12.46
C GLN A 224 43.23 11.55 11.53
N GLU A 225 43.41 10.26 11.74
CA GLU A 225 44.25 9.42 10.89
C GLU A 225 43.66 9.27 9.48
N ALA A 226 42.38 8.93 9.39
CA ALA A 226 41.67 8.80 8.12
C ALA A 226 41.74 10.12 7.32
N ARG A 227 41.56 11.26 7.98
CA ARG A 227 41.73 12.57 7.34
C ARG A 227 43.14 12.78 6.77
N THR A 228 44.17 12.39 7.52
CA THR A 228 45.56 12.49 7.05
C THR A 228 45.77 11.67 5.78
N LYS A 229 45.16 10.48 5.68
CA LYS A 229 45.19 9.65 4.47
C LYS A 229 44.44 10.30 3.30
N VAL A 230 43.29 10.93 3.54
CA VAL A 230 42.58 11.68 2.50
C VAL A 230 43.40 12.85 1.98
N LEU A 231 44.02 13.63 2.88
CA LEU A 231 44.90 14.73 2.50
C LEU A 231 46.15 14.26 1.72
N ALA A 232 46.56 13.00 1.90
CA ALA A 232 47.62 12.36 1.13
C ALA A 232 47.15 11.76 -0.22
N GLY A 233 45.85 11.85 -0.55
CA GLY A 233 45.28 11.44 -1.83
C GLY A 233 44.40 10.20 -1.80
N ALA A 234 44.14 9.59 -0.63
CA ALA A 234 43.14 8.52 -0.53
C ALA A 234 41.72 9.07 -0.71
N THR A 235 40.79 8.28 -1.26
CA THR A 235 39.37 8.66 -1.29
C THR A 235 38.68 8.22 0.00
N ILE A 236 37.63 8.93 0.42
CA ILE A 236 36.84 8.53 1.59
C ILE A 236 36.21 7.14 1.38
N SER A 237 35.71 6.85 0.18
CA SER A 237 35.12 5.55 -0.16
C SER A 237 36.13 4.40 -0.04
N ASP A 238 37.39 4.61 -0.46
CA ASP A 238 38.44 3.59 -0.32
C ASP A 238 38.78 3.34 1.15
N LEU A 239 38.86 4.41 1.95
CA LEU A 239 39.10 4.27 3.39
C LEU A 239 37.98 3.51 4.07
N ALA A 240 36.72 3.85 3.78
CA ALA A 240 35.54 3.20 4.35
C ALA A 240 35.48 1.70 4.09
N THR A 241 36.02 1.23 2.97
CA THR A 241 36.02 -0.20 2.60
C THR A 241 37.29 -0.94 3.01
N SER A 242 38.29 -0.22 3.53
CA SER A 242 39.56 -0.82 3.97
C SER A 242 39.39 -1.67 5.23
N ASP A 243 40.24 -2.69 5.39
CA ASP A 243 40.29 -3.53 6.60
C ASP A 243 40.50 -2.73 7.89
N GLU A 244 41.03 -1.51 7.78
CA GLU A 244 41.33 -0.64 8.91
C GLU A 244 40.10 0.13 9.43
N TYR A 245 39.16 0.48 8.55
CA TYR A 245 38.04 1.36 8.90
C TYR A 245 36.66 0.75 8.64
N LYS A 246 36.52 -0.31 7.86
CA LYS A 246 35.21 -0.90 7.50
C LYS A 246 34.35 -1.30 8.69
N ASP A 247 34.97 -1.71 9.80
CA ASP A 247 34.28 -2.14 11.02
C ASP A 247 34.15 -1.01 12.06
N HIS A 248 34.68 0.18 11.75
CA HIS A 248 34.75 1.32 12.67
C HIS A 248 34.20 2.61 12.07
N SER A 249 33.69 2.55 10.84
CA SER A 249 33.20 3.72 10.13
C SER A 249 31.98 3.44 9.27
N GLN A 250 31.17 4.46 9.05
CA GLN A 250 30.00 4.42 8.18
C GLN A 250 30.14 5.48 7.11
N TYR A 251 30.19 5.04 5.86
CA TYR A 251 30.25 5.89 4.68
C TYR A 251 28.84 6.19 4.19
N GLU A 252 28.61 7.46 3.87
CA GLU A 252 27.39 7.89 3.20
C GLU A 252 27.70 9.03 2.22
N ASP A 253 27.17 8.89 1.00
CA ASP A 253 27.13 9.97 0.03
C ASP A 253 25.72 10.59 0.08
N LEU A 254 25.63 11.78 0.66
CA LEU A 254 24.35 12.44 0.91
C LEU A 254 23.83 13.20 -0.32
N GLY A 255 24.63 13.27 -1.40
CA GLY A 255 24.34 14.15 -2.52
C GLY A 255 24.25 15.62 -2.05
N ARG A 256 23.30 16.37 -2.59
CA ARG A 256 23.15 17.78 -2.24
C ARG A 256 22.49 17.94 -0.87
N VAL A 257 23.16 18.65 0.03
CA VAL A 257 22.62 19.09 1.32
C VAL A 257 22.55 20.60 1.34
N SER A 258 21.38 21.15 1.68
CA SER A 258 21.17 22.59 1.75
C SER A 258 22.00 23.22 2.88
N PHE A 259 22.28 24.52 2.78
CA PHE A 259 22.83 25.30 3.88
C PHE A 259 21.82 25.54 5.02
N GLU A 260 20.65 24.91 5.01
CA GLU A 260 19.78 24.81 6.17
C GLU A 260 19.89 23.43 6.84
N GLY A 261 20.74 22.55 6.29
CA GLY A 261 20.98 21.21 6.77
C GLY A 261 19.94 20.20 6.28
N VAL A 262 19.28 20.44 5.14
CA VAL A 262 18.25 19.52 4.62
C VAL A 262 18.77 18.79 3.39
N SER A 263 18.71 17.46 3.37
CA SER A 263 19.06 16.64 2.20
C SER A 263 17.96 16.68 1.12
N GLU A 264 18.26 16.20 -0.09
CA GLU A 264 17.26 16.05 -1.17
C GLU A 264 16.08 15.13 -0.79
N SER A 265 16.31 14.17 0.12
CA SER A 265 15.27 13.31 0.69
C SER A 265 14.42 13.97 1.79
N GLY A 266 14.73 15.23 2.17
CA GLY A 266 14.02 15.96 3.21
C GLY A 266 14.52 15.70 4.64
N SER A 267 15.57 14.89 4.82
CA SER A 267 16.16 14.63 6.14
C SER A 267 16.96 15.83 6.64
N SER A 268 16.77 16.18 7.92
CA SER A 268 17.52 17.26 8.57
C SER A 268 18.81 16.74 9.22
N MET A 269 19.92 17.43 8.97
CA MET A 269 21.22 17.21 9.57
C MET A 269 21.31 17.94 10.91
N VAL A 270 22.11 17.39 11.83
CA VAL A 270 22.43 18.08 13.09
C VAL A 270 23.28 19.32 12.81
N GLN A 271 23.09 20.35 13.64
CA GLN A 271 23.69 21.67 13.44
C GLN A 271 25.21 21.62 13.31
N GLU A 272 25.88 20.81 14.13
CA GLU A 272 27.33 20.68 14.12
C GLU A 272 27.84 20.12 12.78
N PHE A 273 27.12 19.15 12.20
CA PHE A 273 27.43 18.61 10.88
C PHE A 273 27.26 19.67 9.80
N THR A 274 26.13 20.39 9.83
CA THR A 274 25.84 21.45 8.87
C THR A 274 26.88 22.58 8.91
N ASP A 275 27.26 23.04 10.10
CA ASP A 275 28.30 24.06 10.27
C ASP A 275 29.68 23.54 9.82
N GLY A 276 29.91 22.24 10.01
CA GLY A 276 31.11 21.53 9.57
C GLY A 276 31.36 21.63 8.07
N PHE A 277 30.34 21.45 7.23
CA PHE A 277 30.51 21.51 5.77
C PHE A 277 30.28 22.90 5.17
N LYS A 278 29.41 23.73 5.76
CA LYS A 278 29.12 25.11 5.30
C LYS A 278 30.36 25.97 5.11
N SER A 279 31.37 25.74 5.93
CA SER A 279 32.61 26.52 5.95
C SER A 279 33.69 25.98 5.01
N LEU A 280 33.47 24.81 4.39
CA LEU A 280 34.47 24.15 3.56
C LEU A 280 34.43 24.63 2.11
N PRO A 281 35.60 24.89 1.50
CA PRO A 281 35.69 25.05 0.06
C PRO A 281 35.43 23.73 -0.69
N ALA A 282 34.99 23.84 -1.95
CA ALA A 282 34.85 22.69 -2.83
C ALA A 282 36.16 21.92 -2.98
N GLY A 283 36.06 20.58 -2.96
CA GLY A 283 37.17 19.64 -2.97
C GLY A 283 37.90 19.46 -1.63
N GLN A 284 37.41 20.04 -0.52
CA GLN A 284 38.07 19.93 0.79
C GLN A 284 37.34 19.03 1.77
N ILE A 285 38.15 18.41 2.64
CA ILE A 285 37.71 17.60 3.78
C ILE A 285 37.81 18.38 5.09
N SER A 286 36.78 18.26 5.93
CA SER A 286 36.70 18.88 7.25
C SER A 286 37.77 18.35 8.20
N GLU A 287 38.04 19.09 9.28
CA GLU A 287 38.52 18.47 10.52
C GLU A 287 37.44 17.54 11.09
N PRO A 288 37.75 16.58 11.99
CA PRO A 288 36.73 15.75 12.64
C PRO A 288 35.67 16.61 13.34
N VAL A 289 34.44 16.52 12.85
CA VAL A 289 33.28 17.25 13.38
C VAL A 289 32.57 16.36 14.41
N LYS A 290 32.55 16.79 15.67
CA LYS A 290 31.86 16.07 16.75
C LYS A 290 30.36 16.32 16.68
N THR A 291 29.58 15.24 16.70
CA THR A 291 28.12 15.22 16.84
C THR A 291 27.70 14.25 17.94
N SER A 292 26.39 14.10 18.18
CA SER A 292 25.83 13.04 19.04
C SER A 292 26.10 11.63 18.51
N PHE A 293 26.40 11.47 17.22
CA PHE A 293 26.61 10.16 16.58
C PHE A 293 28.09 9.71 16.59
N GLY A 294 29.01 10.64 16.87
CA GLY A 294 30.44 10.39 16.83
C GLY A 294 31.19 11.51 16.14
N TYR A 295 32.24 11.15 15.39
CA TYR A 295 33.08 12.09 14.67
C TYR A 295 32.90 11.91 13.17
N HIS A 296 32.51 12.99 12.48
CA HIS A 296 32.33 12.99 11.03
C HIS A 296 33.55 13.62 10.36
N LEU A 297 34.08 12.95 9.34
CA LEU A 297 34.88 13.60 8.31
C LEU A 297 33.96 13.91 7.14
N ILE A 298 33.90 15.18 6.75
CA ILE A 298 32.94 15.66 5.75
C ILE A 298 33.72 16.20 4.56
N LEU A 299 33.43 15.68 3.37
CA LEU A 299 33.98 16.14 2.09
C LEU A 299 32.90 16.93 1.35
N VAL A 300 33.25 18.14 0.93
CA VAL A 300 32.43 18.92 0.00
C VAL A 300 33.02 18.79 -1.39
N SER A 301 32.30 18.22 -2.34
CA SER A 301 32.76 18.08 -3.73
C SER A 301 32.37 19.28 -4.60
N THR A 302 31.13 19.75 -4.47
CA THR A 302 30.58 20.91 -5.21
C THR A 302 29.88 21.88 -4.26
N ILE A 303 29.95 23.18 -4.54
CA ILE A 303 29.20 24.22 -3.81
C ILE A 303 28.20 24.88 -4.74
N TYR A 304 26.96 25.01 -4.26
CA TYR A 304 25.85 25.70 -4.90
C TYR A 304 25.51 26.96 -4.07
N PRO A 305 26.08 28.13 -4.39
CA PRO A 305 25.97 29.31 -3.53
C PRO A 305 24.56 29.90 -3.46
N ASP A 306 23.76 29.68 -4.50
CA ASP A 306 22.41 30.18 -4.65
C ASP A 306 21.43 29.02 -4.86
N SER A 307 20.18 29.23 -4.46
CA SER A 307 19.09 28.35 -4.86
C SER A 307 18.91 28.42 -6.37
N ALA A 308 18.66 27.28 -7.00
CA ALA A 308 18.50 27.19 -8.43
C ALA A 308 17.29 26.32 -8.77
N VAL A 309 16.50 26.80 -9.72
CA VAL A 309 15.44 25.99 -10.30
C VAL A 309 16.09 24.83 -11.06
N THR A 310 15.70 23.61 -10.72
CA THR A 310 16.06 22.39 -11.42
C THR A 310 15.52 22.48 -12.84
N PRO A 311 16.36 22.47 -13.88
CA PRO A 311 15.88 22.55 -15.26
C PRO A 311 14.92 21.42 -15.60
N LEU A 312 13.92 21.72 -16.42
CA LEU A 312 13.03 20.72 -17.02
C LEU A 312 13.77 19.94 -18.12
N ASP A 313 14.69 19.08 -17.71
CA ASP A 313 15.40 18.14 -18.57
C ASP A 313 14.55 16.88 -18.87
N ASP A 314 15.09 15.98 -19.68
CA ASP A 314 14.35 14.79 -20.13
C ASP A 314 14.04 13.82 -18.97
N THR A 315 14.89 13.76 -17.94
CA THR A 315 14.63 12.91 -16.77
C THR A 315 13.48 13.47 -15.95
N LEU A 316 13.50 14.77 -15.65
CA LEU A 316 12.42 15.41 -14.90
C LEU A 316 11.10 15.40 -15.68
N LYS A 317 11.15 15.56 -17.01
CA LYS A 317 9.96 15.42 -17.87
C LYS A 317 9.32 14.04 -17.76
N GLU A 318 10.10 12.97 -17.83
CA GLU A 318 9.55 11.60 -17.72
C GLU A 318 8.98 11.32 -16.33
N THR A 319 9.60 11.86 -15.27
CA THR A 319 9.03 11.80 -13.91
C THR A 319 7.69 12.51 -13.83
N ILE A 320 7.61 13.78 -14.25
CA ILE A 320 6.36 14.56 -14.25
C ILE A 320 5.31 13.87 -15.12
N LYS A 321 5.70 13.36 -16.29
CA LYS A 321 4.79 12.66 -17.20
C LYS A 321 4.19 11.41 -16.56
N ALA A 322 4.98 10.60 -15.87
CA ALA A 322 4.50 9.41 -15.19
C ALA A 322 3.51 9.77 -14.05
N GLU A 323 3.84 10.77 -13.23
CA GLU A 323 2.97 11.25 -12.14
C GLU A 323 1.65 11.83 -12.66
N LEU A 324 1.71 12.65 -13.71
CA LEU A 324 0.53 13.21 -14.36
C LEU A 324 -0.31 12.13 -15.04
N LEU A 325 0.31 11.15 -15.68
CA LEU A 325 -0.41 10.07 -16.35
C LEU A 325 -1.20 9.24 -15.32
N GLN A 326 -0.55 8.88 -14.22
CA GLN A 326 -1.21 8.18 -13.12
C GLN A 326 -2.39 9.01 -12.58
N THR A 327 -2.17 10.29 -12.28
CA THR A 327 -3.22 11.18 -11.75
C THR A 327 -4.40 11.28 -12.70
N LYS A 328 -4.14 11.51 -14.00
CA LYS A 328 -5.19 11.60 -15.02
C LYS A 328 -5.93 10.28 -15.20
N GLN A 329 -5.24 9.14 -15.14
CA GLN A 329 -5.87 7.83 -15.22
C GLN A 329 -6.76 7.54 -14.00
N GLU A 330 -6.33 7.89 -12.80
CA GLU A 330 -7.14 7.75 -11.57
C GLU A 330 -8.40 8.62 -11.62
N GLU A 331 -8.28 9.87 -12.09
CA GLU A 331 -9.43 10.78 -12.29
C GLU A 331 -10.39 10.26 -13.36
N ALA A 332 -9.87 9.81 -14.49
CA ALA A 332 -10.66 9.24 -15.59
C ALA A 332 -11.38 7.96 -15.16
N TYR A 333 -10.68 7.05 -14.47
CA TYR A 333 -11.24 5.83 -13.89
C TYR A 333 -12.40 6.15 -12.97
N THR A 334 -12.17 7.02 -11.98
CA THR A 334 -13.17 7.38 -10.97
C THR A 334 -14.39 8.03 -11.60
N THR A 335 -14.16 9.01 -12.48
CA THR A 335 -15.25 9.70 -13.19
C THR A 335 -16.07 8.71 -14.00
N LYS A 336 -15.40 7.84 -14.77
CA LYS A 336 -16.10 6.90 -15.64
C LYS A 336 -16.85 5.83 -14.86
N LEU A 337 -16.27 5.32 -13.78
CA LEU A 337 -16.92 4.36 -12.90
C LEU A 337 -18.21 4.90 -12.28
N GLU A 338 -18.20 6.16 -11.82
CA GLU A 338 -19.40 6.79 -11.25
C GLU A 338 -20.51 7.02 -12.30
N GLU A 339 -20.16 7.35 -13.55
CA GLU A 339 -21.10 7.37 -14.67
C GLU A 339 -21.74 5.98 -14.88
N LEU A 340 -20.91 4.93 -14.93
CA LEU A 340 -21.37 3.55 -15.16
C LEU A 340 -22.26 3.04 -14.01
N LYS A 341 -21.89 3.32 -12.75
CA LYS A 341 -22.71 3.02 -11.57
C LYS A 341 -24.10 3.64 -11.67
N THR A 342 -24.16 4.89 -12.13
CA THR A 342 -25.42 5.62 -12.33
C THR A 342 -26.26 4.97 -13.43
N ASN A 343 -25.64 4.60 -14.56
CA ASN A 343 -26.32 3.95 -15.69
C ASN A 343 -26.89 2.57 -15.31
N ILE A 344 -26.11 1.75 -14.60
CA ILE A 344 -26.48 0.39 -14.18
C ILE A 344 -27.45 0.38 -12.99
N LYS A 345 -27.64 1.53 -12.31
CA LYS A 345 -28.55 1.71 -11.15
C LYS A 345 -28.14 0.85 -9.96
N VAL A 346 -26.91 1.06 -9.50
CA VAL A 346 -26.40 0.44 -8.28
C VAL A 346 -27.26 0.83 -7.07
N LYS A 347 -27.52 -0.13 -6.19
CA LYS A 347 -28.19 0.09 -4.91
C LYS A 347 -27.45 -0.63 -3.78
N LEU A 348 -26.85 0.15 -2.89
CA LEU A 348 -26.21 -0.30 -1.66
C LEU A 348 -27.23 -0.41 -0.51
N TYR A 349 -27.02 -1.35 0.40
CA TYR A 349 -27.77 -1.54 1.64
C TYR A 349 -26.81 -1.51 2.83
N GLU A 350 -26.25 -0.33 3.12
CA GLU A 350 -25.24 -0.10 4.18
C GLU A 350 -25.70 -0.55 5.57
N ASP A 351 -27.01 -0.52 5.82
CA ASP A 351 -27.62 -0.97 7.08
C ASP A 351 -27.50 -2.48 7.32
N ARG A 352 -27.05 -3.23 6.31
CA ARG A 352 -26.92 -4.69 6.34
C ARG A 352 -25.48 -5.18 6.39
N ILE A 353 -24.52 -4.29 6.17
CA ILE A 353 -23.08 -4.55 6.23
C ILE A 353 -22.65 -4.44 7.69
#